data_AF-A0A0J1I7Z1-F1
#
_entry.id   AF-A0A0J1I7Z1-F1
#
_cell.length_a   1.000
_cell.length_b   1.000
_cell.length_c   1.000
_cell.angle_alpha   90.00
_cell.angle_beta   90.00
_cell.angle_gamma   90.00
#
_symmetry.space_group_name_H-M   'P 1'
#
loop_
_entity.id
_entity.type
_entity.pdbx_description
1 polymer ?
#
loop_
_entity_poly.entity_id
_entity_poly.type
_entity_poly.pdbx_seq_one_letter_code
_entity_poly.pdbx_strand_id
1 'polypeptide(L)' 'MKKVKTLKNVTTYARPSVNAIKVNHYEEAGVELTVWPSIKGWYELRPVDFDGIMNTEFIQTKDVK' A
#
# COMPACT_ATOMS: atom_id res chain seq x y z
N MET A 1 11.99 6.27 -1.34
CA MET A 1 11.60 5.09 -0.55
C MET A 1 11.50 5.51 0.90
N LYS A 2 10.41 5.17 1.60
CA LYS A 2 10.20 5.40 3.03
C LYS A 2 9.64 4.13 3.66
N LYS A 3 10.03 3.81 4.88
CA LYS A 3 9.35 2.80 5.71
C LYS A 3 8.24 3.46 6.51
N VAL A 4 7.05 2.89 6.46
CA VAL A 4 5.87 3.38 7.19
C VAL A 4 5.18 2.21 7.88
N LYS A 5 4.33 2.49 8.87
CA LYS A 5 3.49 1.48 9.51
C LYS A 5 2.01 1.73 9.26
N THR A 6 1.24 0.68 9.05
CA THR A 6 -0.23 0.77 8.95
C THR A 6 -0.82 1.31 10.25
N LEU A 7 -1.83 2.17 10.16
CA LEU A 7 -2.48 2.77 11.33
C LEU A 7 -3.65 1.95 11.86
N LYS A 8 -4.24 1.12 11.00
CA LYS A 8 -5.47 0.36 11.20
C LYS A 8 -5.51 -0.74 10.14
N ASN A 9 -6.66 -1.38 9.96
CA ASN A 9 -6.91 -2.28 8.85
C ASN A 9 -6.86 -1.47 7.54
N VAL A 10 -5.97 -1.82 6.62
CA VAL A 10 -5.76 -1.06 5.37
C VAL A 10 -5.91 -1.97 4.16
N THR A 11 -6.57 -1.44 3.13
CA THR A 11 -6.65 -2.07 1.81
C THR A 11 -5.72 -1.33 0.86
N THR A 12 -5.00 -2.07 0.03
CA THR A 12 -4.24 -1.53 -1.09
C THR A 12 -4.99 -1.75 -2.40
N TYR A 13 -4.68 -0.93 -3.39
CA TYR A 13 -5.44 -0.85 -4.63
C TYR A 13 -4.52 -0.92 -5.84
N ALA A 14 -5.02 -1.41 -6.98
CA ALA A 14 -4.26 -1.52 -8.23
C ALA A 14 -4.01 -0.14 -8.90
N ARG A 15 -4.74 0.89 -8.47
CA ARG A 15 -4.62 2.29 -8.91
C ARG A 15 -4.83 3.20 -7.69
N PRO A 16 -4.38 4.45 -7.71
CA PRO A 16 -4.58 5.39 -6.61
C PRO A 16 -6.03 5.92 -6.53
N SER A 17 -6.96 5.00 -6.27
CA SER A 17 -8.39 5.24 -6.12
C SER A 17 -9.01 4.14 -5.26
N VAL A 18 -9.89 4.53 -4.32
CA VAL A 18 -10.60 3.58 -3.45
C VAL A 18 -11.66 2.75 -4.19
N ASN A 19 -11.99 3.13 -5.43
CA ASN A 19 -12.90 2.41 -6.32
C ASN A 19 -12.15 1.44 -7.25
N ALA A 20 -10.82 1.39 -7.20
CA ALA A 20 -10.04 0.47 -7.99
C ALA A 20 -10.09 -0.95 -7.43
N ILE A 21 -9.55 -1.90 -8.20
CA ILE A 21 -9.40 -3.29 -7.77
C ILE A 21 -8.59 -3.31 -6.46
N LYS A 22 -9.13 -3.98 -5.45
CA LYS A 22 -8.45 -4.23 -4.18
C LYS A 22 -7.39 -5.30 -4.42
N VAL A 23 -6.15 -5.03 -4.04
CA VAL A 23 -5.04 -5.96 -4.26
C VAL A 23 -4.74 -6.74 -3.00
N ASN A 24 -4.52 -6.02 -1.89
CA ASN A 24 -4.20 -6.64 -0.61
C ASN A 24 -5.03 -6.02 0.52
N HIS A 25 -5.12 -6.75 1.63
CA HIS A 25 -5.75 -6.28 2.87
C HIS A 25 -4.86 -6.64 4.07
N TYR A 26 -4.38 -5.62 4.76
CA TYR A 26 -3.68 -5.74 6.02
C TYR A 26 -4.72 -5.66 7.15
N GLU A 27 -4.94 -6.78 7.84
CA GLU A 27 -5.93 -6.86 8.93
C GLU A 27 -5.45 -6.14 10.20
N GLU A 28 -4.14 -6.04 10.39
CA GLU A 28 -3.54 -5.49 11.61
C GLU A 28 -2.90 -4.11 11.40
N ALA A 29 -2.97 -3.28 12.44
CA ALA A 29 -2.16 -2.06 12.54
C ALA A 29 -0.71 -2.41 12.86
N GLY A 30 0.23 -1.54 12.48
CA GLY A 30 1.65 -1.68 12.79
C GLY A 30 2.47 -2.47 11.77
N VAL A 31 1.85 -2.99 10.70
CA VAL A 31 2.54 -3.69 9.61
C VAL A 31 3.49 -2.72 8.93
N GLU A 32 4.78 -3.08 8.86
CA GLU A 32 5.82 -2.26 8.22
C GLU A 32 5.77 -2.44 6.71
N LEU A 33 5.65 -1.31 5.99
CA LEU A 33 5.55 -1.25 4.54
C LEU A 33 6.64 -0.36 3.98
N THR A 34 7.20 -0.78 2.84
CA THR A 34 8.11 0.05 2.06
C THR A 34 7.30 0.77 0.99
N VAL A 35 7.32 2.09 1.03
CA VAL A 35 6.50 2.96 0.19
C VAL A 35 7.32 3.95 -0.63
N TRP A 36 6.76 4.39 -1.75
CA TRP A 36 7.29 5.44 -2.60
C TRP A 36 6.24 6.55 -2.77
N PRO A 37 6.66 7.83 -2.76
CA PRO A 37 5.76 8.93 -3.12
C PRO A 37 5.17 8.69 -4.51
N SER A 38 3.85 8.87 -4.64
CA SER A 38 3.13 8.77 -5.90
C SER A 38 2.38 10.09 -6.12
N ILE A 39 1.08 10.04 -6.47
CA ILE A 39 0.23 11.22 -6.58
C ILE A 39 -0.27 11.71 -5.20
N LYS A 40 -0.81 12.92 -5.16
CA LYS A 40 -1.32 13.56 -3.93
C LYS A 40 -2.29 12.62 -3.18
N GLY A 41 -1.96 12.33 -1.91
CA GLY A 41 -2.76 11.48 -1.03
C GLY A 41 -2.50 9.99 -1.15
N TRP A 42 -1.56 9.57 -1.99
CA TRP A 42 -1.24 8.17 -2.23
C TRP A 42 0.26 7.88 -2.16
N TYR A 43 0.56 6.71 -1.63
CA TYR A 43 1.84 6.06 -1.79
C TYR A 43 1.70 4.86 -2.73
N GLU A 44 2.80 4.55 -3.40
CA GLU A 44 2.98 3.32 -4.17
C GLU A 44 3.72 2.29 -3.31
N LEU A 45 3.35 1.02 -3.43
CA LEU A 45 4.09 -0.13 -2.93
C LEU A 45 4.52 -0.98 -4.12
N ARG A 46 5.67 -1.64 -3.94
CA ARG A 46 6.22 -2.60 -4.89
C ARG A 46 6.52 -3.93 -4.20
N PRO A 47 5.49 -4.62 -3.67
CA PRO A 47 5.71 -5.93 -3.10
C PRO A 47 6.12 -6.91 -4.20
N VAL A 48 7.03 -7.80 -3.83
CA VAL A 48 7.35 -8.99 -4.62
C VAL A 48 6.47 -10.09 -4.05
N ASP A 49 5.61 -10.67 -4.88
CA ASP A 49 4.80 -11.81 -4.45
C ASP A 49 5.63 -13.11 -4.41
N PHE A 50 4.97 -14.21 -4.02
CA PHE A 50 5.64 -15.51 -3.84
C PHE A 50 6.29 -16.04 -5.12
N ASP A 51 5.73 -15.70 -6.28
CA ASP A 51 6.22 -16.13 -7.59
C ASP A 51 7.33 -15.21 -8.12
N GLY A 52 7.75 -14.21 -7.35
CA GLY A 52 8.77 -13.24 -7.74
C GLY A 52 8.24 -12.14 -8.65
N ILE A 53 6.93 -12.01 -8.81
CA ILE A 53 6.31 -10.97 -9.64
C ILE A 53 6.24 -9.69 -8.83
N MET A 54 6.76 -8.61 -9.43
CA MET A 54 6.63 -7.26 -8.87
C MET A 54 5.25 -6.71 -9.19
N ASN A 55 4.40 -6.61 -8.17
CA ASN A 55 3.12 -5.92 -8.29
C ASN A 55 3.27 -4.46 -7.90
N THR A 56 2.45 -3.60 -8.50
CA THR A 56 2.34 -2.20 -8.09
C THR A 56 1.01 -2.01 -7.39
N GLU A 57 1.08 -1.54 -6.14
CA GLU A 57 -0.10 -1.30 -5.32
C GLU A 57 -0.11 0.12 -4.78
N PHE A 58 -1.27 0.61 -4.37
CA PHE A 58 -1.44 1.96 -3.87
C PHE A 58 -2.15 1.97 -2.52
N ILE A 59 -1.63 2.77 -1.59
CA ILE A 59 -2.16 2.96 -0.23
C ILE A 59 -2.36 4.45 0.04
N GLN A 60 -3.41 4.83 0.77
CA GLN A 60 -3.64 6.24 1.08
C GLN A 60 -2.63 6.70 2.14
N THR A 61 -2.07 7.90 1.96
CA THR A 61 -1.09 8.43 2.93
C THR A 61 -1.67 8.60 4.34
N LYS A 62 -2.99 8.77 4.46
CA LYS A 62 -3.71 8.88 5.75
C LYS A 62 -3.83 7.57 6.51
N ASP A 63 -3.55 6.42 5.88
CA ASP A 63 -3.70 5.10 6.49
C ASP A 63 -2.37 4.56 7.04
N VAL A 64 -1.28 5.34 6.95
CA VAL A 64 0.07 4.97 7.38
C VAL A 64 0.78 6.13 8.11
N LYS A 65 1.79 5.83 8.95
CA LYS A 65 2.69 6.82 9.58
C LYS A 65 4.16 6.47 9.45
#